data_AF-A0AAI8C7H1-F1
#
_entry.id   AF-A0AAI8C7H1-F1
#
_cell.length_a   1.000
_cell.length_b   1.000
_cell.length_c   1.000
_cell.angle_alpha   90.00
_cell.angle_beta   90.00
_cell.angle_gamma   90.00
#
_symmetry.space_group_name_H-M   'P 1'
#
loop_
_entity.id
_entity.type
_entity.pdbx_description
1 polymer ?
#
loop_
_entity_poly.entity_id
_entity_poly.type
_entity_poly.pdbx_seq_one_letter_code
_entity_poly.pdbx_strand_id
1 'polypeptide(L)'
;MDNYDCDYGESIFRLKYPLSKINKFIKKNIVHAKKQGFISTNKLHRCLYIKLQMYILVHTTYLPHTSNLNTLLSLALYAENDNAPKLNMLINQLNSFLLTYTQKNIQQKDNNLILDNSTIDSLKQFFDFIDA
;
A
#
# COMPACT_ATOMS: atom_id res chain seq x y z
N MET A 1 -15.54 -20.88 -24.25
CA MET A 1 -15.74 -20.57 -22.82
C MET A 1 -14.96 -19.30 -22.59
N ASP A 2 -15.66 -18.18 -22.67
CA ASP A 2 -15.06 -16.85 -22.80
C ASP A 2 -14.36 -16.45 -21.51
N ASN A 3 -13.03 -16.36 -21.57
CA ASN A 3 -12.20 -15.72 -20.56
C ASN A 3 -12.46 -14.21 -20.60
N TYR A 4 -13.53 -13.77 -19.93
CA TYR A 4 -13.63 -12.40 -19.47
C TYR A 4 -12.77 -12.27 -18.21
N ASP A 5 -11.45 -12.28 -18.40
CA ASP A 5 -10.54 -11.70 -17.41
C ASP A 5 -10.86 -10.20 -17.37
N CYS A 6 -11.37 -9.79 -16.23
CA CYS A 6 -11.94 -8.47 -15.97
C CYS A 6 -10.85 -7.39 -16.04
N ASP A 7 -10.50 -6.95 -17.26
CA ASP A 7 -9.70 -5.75 -17.56
C ASP A 7 -10.48 -4.43 -17.29
N TYR A 8 -11.63 -4.52 -16.60
CA TYR A 8 -12.51 -3.40 -16.29
C TYR A 8 -11.98 -2.47 -15.19
N GLY A 9 -10.91 -2.82 -14.48
CA GLY A 9 -10.36 -2.03 -13.37
C GLY A 9 -9.30 -0.99 -13.76
N GLU A 10 -8.41 -1.28 -14.73
CA GLU A 10 -7.26 -0.39 -14.99
C GLU A 10 -7.60 0.78 -15.92
N SER A 11 -8.49 0.58 -16.89
CA SER A 11 -8.84 1.57 -17.92
C SER A 11 -9.86 2.61 -17.45
N ILE A 12 -10.84 2.22 -16.62
CA ILE A 12 -11.90 3.10 -16.10
C ILE A 12 -11.34 4.13 -15.10
N PHE A 13 -10.32 3.75 -14.33
CA PHE A 13 -9.81 4.56 -13.23
C PHE A 13 -8.52 5.34 -13.54
N ARG A 14 -8.03 5.30 -14.79
CA ARG A 14 -6.78 5.98 -15.24
C ARG A 14 -5.65 5.86 -14.22
N LEU A 15 -5.44 4.66 -13.67
CA LEU A 15 -4.36 4.44 -12.73
C LEU A 15 -3.04 4.71 -13.44
N LYS A 16 -2.21 5.57 -12.84
CA LYS A 16 -0.92 5.94 -13.42
C LYS A 16 0.05 4.75 -13.55
N TYR A 17 -0.23 3.64 -12.87
CA TYR A 17 0.59 2.42 -12.87
C TYR A 17 -0.28 1.16 -12.93
N PRO A 18 0.13 0.11 -13.66
CA PRO A 18 -0.60 -1.16 -13.71
C PRO A 18 -0.63 -1.85 -12.34
N LEU A 19 -1.81 -2.26 -11.90
CA LEU A 19 -2.03 -3.05 -10.68
C LEU A 19 -1.24 -4.35 -10.72
N SER A 20 -1.15 -5.00 -11.88
CA SER A 20 -0.35 -6.22 -12.07
C SER A 20 1.12 -6.03 -11.66
N LYS A 21 1.72 -4.87 -11.97
CA LYS A 21 3.10 -4.54 -11.58
C LYS A 21 3.22 -4.27 -10.09
N ILE A 22 2.24 -3.59 -9.50
CA ILE A 22 2.19 -3.32 -8.05
C ILE A 22 2.04 -4.62 -7.26
N ASN A 23 1.10 -5.48 -7.65
CA ASN A 23 0.86 -6.78 -7.02
C ASN A 23 2.10 -7.67 -7.11
N LYS A 24 2.75 -7.72 -8.28
CA LYS A 24 4.00 -8.48 -8.46
C LYS A 24 5.13 -7.94 -7.57
N PHE A 25 5.21 -6.62 -7.42
CA PHE A 25 6.20 -5.98 -6.56
C PHE A 25 5.97 -6.29 -5.07
N ILE A 26 4.74 -6.15 -4.59
CA ILE A 26 4.35 -6.47 -3.20
C ILE A 26 4.60 -7.96 -2.92
N LYS A 27 4.13 -8.85 -3.81
CA LYS A 27 4.35 -10.31 -3.64
C LYS A 27 5.83 -10.66 -3.54
N LYS A 28 6.67 -10.10 -4.42
CA LYS A 28 8.10 -10.43 -4.45
C LYS A 28 8.88 -9.88 -3.25
N ASN A 29 8.62 -8.62 -2.86
CA ASN A 29 9.47 -7.91 -1.90
C ASN A 29 8.91 -7.90 -0.48
N ILE A 30 7.65 -8.28 -0.29
CA ILE A 30 6.96 -8.23 1.02
C ILE A 30 6.42 -9.62 1.34
N VAL A 31 5.44 -10.13 0.58
CA VAL A 31 4.74 -11.39 0.91
C VAL A 31 5.68 -12.60 0.88
N HIS A 32 6.55 -12.68 -0.13
CA HIS A 32 7.51 -13.78 -0.31
C HIS A 32 8.96 -13.35 -0.03
N ALA A 33 9.16 -12.32 0.79
CA ALA A 33 10.50 -11.89 1.16
C ALA A 33 11.24 -13.03 1.88
N LYS A 34 12.27 -13.59 1.24
CA LYS A 34 13.03 -14.74 1.78
C LYS A 34 14.10 -14.33 2.81
N LYS A 35 14.55 -13.08 2.78
CA LYS A 35 15.59 -12.52 3.64
C LYS A 35 15.37 -11.02 3.80
N GLN A 36 16.01 -10.43 4.82
CA GLN A 36 16.11 -8.98 4.99
C GLN A 36 16.64 -8.32 3.71
N GLY A 37 16.11 -7.16 3.38
CA GLY A 37 16.43 -6.48 2.12
C GLY A 37 16.20 -4.99 2.19
N PHE A 38 16.16 -4.36 1.02
CA PHE A 38 15.94 -2.93 0.90
C PHE A 38 14.83 -2.67 -0.12
N ILE A 39 13.98 -1.70 0.18
CA ILE A 39 12.94 -1.24 -0.73
C ILE A 39 13.00 0.28 -0.86
N SER A 40 12.96 0.78 -2.09
CA SER A 40 12.84 2.22 -2.30
C SER A 40 11.54 2.72 -1.67
N THR A 41 11.64 3.71 -0.78
CA THR A 41 10.49 4.34 -0.13
C THR A 41 9.52 4.91 -1.14
N ASN A 42 10.03 5.47 -2.26
CA ASN A 42 9.21 5.95 -3.37
C ASN A 42 8.38 4.82 -4.00
N LYS A 43 8.96 3.62 -4.16
CA LYS A 43 8.23 2.46 -4.68
C LYS A 43 7.21 1.95 -3.67
N LEU A 44 7.57 1.90 -2.39
CA LEU A 44 6.66 1.49 -1.31
C LEU A 44 5.48 2.46 -1.19
N HIS A 45 5.73 3.78 -1.17
CA HIS A 45 4.71 4.81 -1.13
C HIS A 45 3.75 4.71 -2.32
N ARG A 46 4.25 4.44 -3.53
CA ARG A 46 3.40 4.18 -4.70
C ARG A 46 2.52 2.94 -4.54
N CYS A 47 3.05 1.87 -3.94
CA CYS A 47 2.28 0.65 -3.69
C CYS A 47 1.16 0.91 -2.66
N LEU A 48 1.50 1.55 -1.52
CA LEU A 48 0.53 1.94 -0.50
C LEU A 48 -0.57 2.81 -1.09
N TYR A 49 -0.18 3.82 -1.86
CA TYR A 49 -1.11 4.74 -2.51
C TYR A 49 -2.14 4.02 -3.39
N ILE A 50 -1.67 3.18 -4.32
CA ILE A 50 -2.55 2.49 -5.27
C ILE A 50 -3.44 1.47 -4.55
N LYS A 51 -2.90 0.73 -3.58
CA LYS A 51 -3.67 -0.25 -2.82
C LYS A 51 -4.74 0.39 -1.94
N LEU A 52 -4.44 1.52 -1.30
CA LEU A 52 -5.43 2.28 -0.54
C LEU A 52 -6.53 2.86 -1.45
N GLN A 53 -6.18 3.37 -2.62
CA GLN A 53 -7.18 3.82 -3.60
C GLN A 53 -8.13 2.69 -4.01
N MET A 54 -7.59 1.48 -4.21
CA MET A 54 -8.39 0.29 -4.53
C MET A 54 -9.29 -0.12 -3.38
N TYR A 55 -8.74 -0.19 -2.16
CA TYR A 55 -9.51 -0.50 -0.96
C TYR A 55 -10.69 0.47 -0.80
N ILE A 56 -10.42 1.78 -0.85
CA ILE A 56 -11.47 2.81 -0.75
C ILE A 56 -12.51 2.63 -1.86
N LEU A 57 -12.08 2.39 -3.10
CA LEU A 57 -12.97 2.17 -4.23
C LEU A 57 -13.89 0.97 -4.01
N VAL A 58 -13.38 -0.15 -3.50
CA VAL A 58 -14.17 -1.37 -3.23
C VAL A 58 -15.24 -1.10 -2.17
N HIS A 59 -14.88 -0.40 -1.10
CA HIS A 59 -15.77 -0.19 0.05
C HIS A 59 -16.70 1.03 -0.08
N THR A 60 -16.36 2.02 -0.92
CA THR A 60 -17.15 3.26 -1.04
C THR A 60 -17.66 3.53 -2.45
N THR A 61 -17.26 2.74 -3.46
CA THR A 61 -17.49 3.01 -4.89
C THR A 61 -16.94 4.36 -5.39
N TYR A 62 -16.02 4.96 -4.62
CA TYR A 62 -15.38 6.24 -4.93
C TYR A 62 -13.86 6.08 -5.08
N LEU A 63 -13.30 6.64 -6.16
CA LEU A 63 -11.85 6.72 -6.33
C LEU A 63 -11.32 8.09 -5.86
N PRO A 64 -10.55 8.16 -4.78
CA PRO A 64 -10.02 9.43 -4.30
C PRO A 64 -8.92 9.99 -5.20
N HIS A 65 -9.05 11.28 -5.54
CA HIS A 65 -8.09 12.03 -6.37
C HIS A 65 -7.08 12.85 -5.54
N THR A 66 -6.64 12.33 -4.40
CA THR A 66 -5.67 13.01 -3.52
C THR A 66 -4.29 12.38 -3.63
N SER A 67 -3.24 13.18 -3.80
CA SER A 67 -1.84 12.72 -3.72
C SER A 67 -1.33 12.56 -2.29
N ASN A 68 -2.11 12.96 -1.29
CA ASN A 68 -1.73 12.94 0.12
C ASN A 68 -2.07 11.59 0.75
N LEU A 69 -1.04 10.84 1.15
CA LEU A 69 -1.19 9.52 1.78
C LEU A 69 -2.01 9.59 3.07
N ASN A 70 -1.84 10.63 3.90
CA ASN A 70 -2.62 10.77 5.13
C ASN A 70 -4.12 10.93 4.84
N THR A 71 -4.48 11.65 3.77
CA THR A 71 -5.88 11.75 3.34
C THR A 71 -6.42 10.40 2.87
N LEU A 72 -5.63 9.61 2.13
CA LEU A 72 -6.03 8.25 1.75
C LEU A 72 -6.21 7.34 2.97
N LEU A 73 -5.31 7.41 3.94
CA LEU A 73 -5.41 6.64 5.18
C LEU A 73 -6.67 6.98 5.96
N SER A 74 -6.98 8.28 6.12
CA SER A 74 -8.24 8.70 6.74
C SER A 74 -9.44 8.21 5.96
N LEU A 75 -9.46 8.35 4.64
CA LEU A 75 -10.57 7.87 3.81
C LEU A 75 -10.75 6.36 3.88
N ALA A 76 -9.66 5.58 3.97
CA ALA A 76 -9.72 4.14 4.16
C ALA A 76 -10.33 3.78 5.53
N LEU A 77 -10.01 4.52 6.59
CA LEU A 77 -10.67 4.34 7.90
C LEU A 77 -12.17 4.65 7.84
N TYR A 78 -12.58 5.63 7.03
CA TYR A 78 -14.01 5.94 6.82
C TYR A 78 -14.71 4.92 5.91
N ALA A 79 -13.98 4.29 4.99
CA ALA A 79 -14.53 3.40 3.98
C ALA A 79 -15.17 2.14 4.59
N GLU A 80 -14.61 1.63 5.69
CA GLU A 80 -15.10 0.43 6.36
C GLU A 80 -15.03 0.60 7.89
N ASN A 81 -16.08 1.21 8.44
CA ASN A 81 -16.14 1.60 9.85
C ASN A 81 -15.93 0.42 10.82
N ASP A 82 -16.45 -0.77 10.47
CA ASP A 82 -16.36 -1.97 11.31
C ASP A 82 -14.92 -2.47 11.45
N ASN A 83 -14.11 -2.29 10.40
CA ASN A 83 -12.71 -2.72 10.36
C ASN A 83 -11.72 -1.58 10.66
N ALA A 84 -12.21 -0.35 10.84
CA ALA A 84 -11.41 0.84 11.11
C ALA A 84 -10.47 0.71 12.33
N PRO A 85 -10.84 0.08 13.46
CA PRO A 85 -9.91 -0.09 14.58
C PRO A 85 -8.68 -0.91 14.23
N LYS A 86 -8.88 -2.01 13.48
CA LYS A 86 -7.81 -2.90 13.04
C LYS A 86 -6.93 -2.22 11.98
N LEU A 87 -7.55 -1.52 11.03
CA LEU A 87 -6.82 -0.74 10.05
C LEU A 87 -5.99 0.36 10.72
N ASN A 88 -6.54 1.09 11.69
CA ASN A 88 -5.82 2.14 12.41
C ASN A 88 -4.59 1.59 13.17
N MET A 89 -4.71 0.40 13.77
CA MET A 89 -3.59 -0.27 14.41
C MET A 89 -2.46 -0.56 13.41
N LEU A 90 -2.80 -1.13 12.24
CA LEU A 90 -1.83 -1.41 11.18
C LEU A 90 -1.19 -0.12 10.63
N ILE A 91 -1.98 0.95 10.46
CA ILE A 91 -1.48 2.26 10.04
C ILE A 91 -0.49 2.84 11.05
N ASN A 92 -0.77 2.72 12.34
CA ASN A 92 0.14 3.19 13.39
C ASN A 92 1.45 2.41 13.36
N GLN A 93 1.42 1.09 13.17
CA GLN A 93 2.61 0.27 12.98
C GLN A 93 3.41 0.73 11.74
N LEU A 94 2.74 0.95 10.60
CA LEU A 94 3.37 1.49 9.39
C LEU A 94 4.05 2.85 9.63
N ASN A 95 3.34 3.77 10.29
CA ASN A 95 3.81 5.12 10.56
C ASN A 95 5.06 5.11 11.44
N SER A 96 5.12 4.23 12.45
CA SER A 96 6.28 4.13 13.34
C SER A 96 7.59 3.84 12.60
N PHE A 97 7.58 3.07 11.50
CA PHE A 97 8.80 2.85 10.72
C PHE A 97 8.93 3.78 9.50
N LEU A 98 7.83 4.13 8.82
CA LEU A 98 7.88 5.04 7.67
C LEU A 98 8.29 6.46 8.09
N LEU A 99 7.73 7.02 9.18
CA LEU A 99 8.07 8.37 9.64
C LEU A 99 9.50 8.44 10.19
N THR A 100 9.91 7.47 11.01
CA THR A 100 11.28 7.42 11.55
C THR A 100 12.32 7.24 10.44
N TYR A 101 12.01 6.47 9.40
CA TYR A 101 12.91 6.28 8.26
C TYR A 101 12.96 7.51 7.34
N THR A 102 11.82 8.17 7.09
CA THR A 102 11.75 9.35 6.23
C THR A 102 12.38 10.58 6.89
N GLN A 103 12.21 10.76 8.21
CA GLN A 103 12.81 11.85 8.98
C GLN A 103 14.34 11.73 9.11
N LYS A 104 14.87 10.50 9.26
CA LYS A 104 16.33 10.29 9.38
C LYS A 104 17.07 10.46 8.05
N ASN A 105 16.40 10.27 6.91
CA ASN A 105 17.06 10.20 5.60
C ASN A 105 16.62 11.30 4.60
N ILE A 106 16.15 12.45 5.09
CA ILE A 106 15.67 13.57 4.25
C ILE A 106 16.69 14.01 3.17
N GLN A 107 17.99 13.79 3.39
CA GLN A 107 19.07 14.21 2.48
C GLN A 107 19.53 13.14 1.47
N GLN A 108 19.06 11.88 1.57
CA GLN A 108 19.49 10.82 0.65
C GLN A 108 18.58 10.74 -0.58
N LYS A 109 19.19 10.88 -1.76
CA LYS A 109 18.53 10.91 -3.08
C LYS A 109 17.75 9.63 -3.41
N ASP A 110 18.08 8.52 -2.75
CA ASP A 110 17.41 7.21 -2.86
C ASP A 110 17.18 6.63 -1.46
N ASN A 111 16.13 7.10 -0.80
CA ASN A 111 15.69 6.58 0.50
C ASN A 111 15.25 5.12 0.33
N ASN A 112 16.07 4.17 0.77
CA ASN A 112 15.83 2.73 0.68
C ASN A 112 15.52 2.16 2.06
N LEU A 113 14.23 2.02 2.39
CA LEU A 113 13.77 1.43 3.65
C LEU A 113 14.38 0.04 3.82
N ILE A 114 15.02 -0.17 4.97
CA ILE A 114 15.51 -1.47 5.38
C ILE A 114 14.30 -2.32 5.74
N LEU A 115 14.15 -3.43 5.05
CA LEU A 115 13.15 -4.44 5.32
C LEU A 115 13.73 -5.46 6.30
N ASP A 116 13.73 -5.14 7.58
CA ASP A 116 13.91 -6.15 8.63
C ASP A 116 12.65 -7.02 8.78
N ASN A 117 12.75 -8.10 9.56
CA ASN A 117 11.63 -9.04 9.70
C ASN A 117 10.37 -8.35 10.26
N SER A 118 10.51 -7.47 11.24
CA SER A 118 9.39 -6.70 11.81
C SER A 118 8.71 -5.79 10.80
N THR A 119 9.48 -5.13 9.94
CA THR A 119 8.97 -4.24 8.89
C THR A 119 8.27 -5.06 7.81
N ILE A 120 8.84 -6.20 7.41
CA ILE A 120 8.22 -7.13 6.46
C ILE A 120 6.90 -7.65 7.01
N ASP A 121 6.87 -8.09 8.27
CA ASP A 121 5.67 -8.64 8.90
C ASP A 121 4.58 -7.57 9.02
N SER A 122 4.93 -6.35 9.41
CA SER A 122 3.98 -5.23 9.50
C SER A 122 3.42 -4.85 8.12
N LEU A 123 4.27 -4.76 7.10
CA LEU A 123 3.85 -4.49 5.72
C LEU A 123 2.97 -5.62 5.18
N LYS A 124 3.31 -6.88 5.49
CA LYS A 124 2.54 -8.04 5.06
C LYS A 124 1.15 -8.03 5.72
N GLN A 125 1.06 -7.84 7.03
CA GLN A 125 -0.22 -7.73 7.73
C GLN A 125 -1.09 -6.60 7.17
N PHE A 126 -0.48 -5.46 6.82
CA PHE A 126 -1.21 -4.37 6.19
C PHE A 126 -1.71 -4.71 4.78
N PHE A 127 -0.84 -5.22 3.91
CA PHE A 127 -1.22 -5.56 2.53
C PHE A 127 -2.21 -6.72 2.47
N ASP A 128 -2.05 -7.73 3.32
CA ASP A 128 -3.00 -8.84 3.43
C ASP A 128 -4.37 -8.37 3.94
N PHE A 129 -4.42 -7.35 4.80
CA PHE A 129 -5.67 -6.79 5.29
C PHE A 129 -6.43 -5.98 4.24
N ILE A 130 -5.74 -5.11 3.48
CA ILE A 130 -6.41 -4.25 2.47
C ILE A 130 -6.71 -4.97 1.15
N ASP A 131 -6.11 -6.15 0.93
CA ASP A 131 -6.37 -7.01 -0.23
C ASP A 131 -7.37 -8.15 0.07
N ALA A 132 -7.84 -8.28 1.32
CA ALA A 132 -8.79 -9.32 1.75
C ALA A 132 -10.22 -9.03 1.26
#